data_AF-A0A959GRA2-F1
#
_entry.id   AF-A0A959GRA2-F1
#
_cell.length_a   1.000
_cell.length_b   1.000
_cell.length_c   1.000
_cell.angle_alpha   90.00
_cell.angle_beta   90.00
_cell.angle_gamma   90.00
#
_symmetry.space_group_name_H-M   'P 1'
#
loop_
_entity.id
_entity.type
_entity.pdbx_description
1 polymer ?
#
loop_
_entity_poly.entity_id
_entity_poly.type
_entity_poly.pdbx_seq_one_letter_code
_entity_poly.pdbx_strand_id
1 'polypeptide(L)'
;AKNNKDFKLAPSFFKTLDWAVEQALENDLMAIIDLHEHHAMQEDPIGIQPLFFAIWEQIAEHYKGHPSEVLFEIANEPNMDPQIWNQIHARAHKIIRSSNPDRTILIGTIYGNQIRHLKDLDLPVEDRNIIVAIHYYSPIQFTHQGAPWSTKNKDLSGITF
;
A
#
# COMPACT_ATOMS: atom_id res chain seq x y z
N ALA A 1 -4.70 14.77 7.91
CA ALA A 1 -3.98 15.37 6.77
C ALA A 1 -4.91 16.13 5.80
N LYS A 2 -6.02 15.54 5.31
CA LYS A 2 -6.87 16.12 4.23
C LYS A 2 -7.33 17.58 4.41
N ASN A 3 -7.56 18.05 5.64
CA ASN A 3 -7.99 19.43 5.93
C ASN A 3 -6.86 20.38 6.36
N ASN A 4 -5.61 19.93 6.27
CA ASN A 4 -4.42 20.72 6.60
C ASN A 4 -3.72 21.11 5.30
N LYS A 5 -3.40 22.41 5.14
CA LYS A 5 -2.69 22.94 3.96
C LYS A 5 -1.33 22.29 3.72
N ASP A 6 -0.69 21.80 4.78
CA ASP A 6 0.64 21.19 4.73
C ASP A 6 0.59 19.65 4.76
N PHE A 7 -0.61 19.05 4.71
CA PHE A 7 -0.84 17.60 4.78
C PHE A 7 -0.16 16.88 5.96
N LYS A 8 0.19 17.62 7.02
CA LYS A 8 0.93 17.10 8.15
C LYS A 8 0.17 15.99 8.88
N LEU A 9 0.83 14.87 9.11
CA LEU A 9 0.35 13.80 9.98
C LEU A 9 0.44 14.23 11.44
N ALA A 10 -0.57 13.87 12.24
CA ALA A 10 -0.60 14.24 13.64
C ALA A 10 0.50 13.49 14.42
N PRO A 11 1.14 14.10 15.42
CA PRO A 11 2.12 13.38 16.26
C PRO A 11 1.55 12.10 16.90
N SER A 12 0.25 12.10 17.24
CA SER A 12 -0.44 10.92 17.76
C SER A 12 -0.55 9.77 16.75
N PHE A 13 -0.52 10.06 15.45
CA PHE A 13 -0.49 9.03 14.41
C PHE A 13 0.83 8.28 14.46
N PHE A 14 1.95 9.01 14.44
CA PHE A 14 3.28 8.41 14.55
C PHE A 14 3.46 7.66 15.86
N LYS A 15 3.00 8.21 16.99
CA LYS A 15 3.06 7.50 18.28
C LYS A 15 2.44 6.10 18.21
N THR A 16 1.28 5.96 17.57
CA THR A 16 0.60 4.66 17.44
C THR A 16 1.31 3.74 16.45
N LEU A 17 1.77 4.29 15.32
CA LEU A 17 2.48 3.52 14.30
C LEU A 17 3.84 3.03 14.81
N ASP A 18 4.59 3.88 15.50
CA ASP A 18 5.86 3.55 16.17
C ASP A 18 5.66 2.43 17.16
N TRP A 19 4.67 2.53 18.04
CA TRP A 19 4.34 1.45 18.97
C TRP A 19 4.10 0.12 18.24
N ALA A 20 3.30 0.11 17.17
CA ALA A 20 3.02 -1.14 16.44
C ALA A 20 4.27 -1.73 15.77
N VAL A 21 5.11 -0.88 15.16
CA VAL A 21 6.37 -1.29 14.52
C VAL A 21 7.36 -1.81 15.56
N GLU A 22 7.54 -1.10 16.67
CA GLU A 22 8.41 -1.50 17.77
C GLU A 22 7.98 -2.86 18.36
N GLN A 23 6.68 -3.07 18.58
CA GLN A 23 6.17 -4.36 19.07
C GLN A 23 6.47 -5.52 18.11
N ALA A 24 6.40 -5.29 16.79
CA ALA A 24 6.79 -6.32 15.82
C ALA A 24 8.29 -6.64 15.92
N LEU A 25 9.14 -5.60 15.91
CA LEU A 25 10.59 -5.75 15.94
C LEU A 25 11.10 -6.38 17.25
N GLU A 26 10.52 -5.99 18.40
CA GLU A 26 10.85 -6.57 19.71
C GLU A 26 10.53 -8.07 19.82
N ASN A 27 9.67 -8.59 18.93
CA ASN A 27 9.29 -9.99 18.84
C ASN A 27 9.92 -10.70 17.64
N ASP A 28 11.03 -10.17 17.11
CA ASP A 28 11.78 -10.73 15.97
C ASP A 28 10.93 -10.87 14.68
N LEU A 29 9.89 -10.02 14.51
CA LEU A 29 9.06 -9.97 13.31
C LEU A 29 9.46 -8.80 12.41
N MET A 30 9.27 -9.00 11.10
CA MET A 30 9.29 -7.90 10.13
C MET A 30 7.97 -7.12 10.19
N ALA A 31 8.05 -5.81 9.92
CA ALA A 31 6.90 -4.93 9.83
C ALA A 31 6.77 -4.37 8.40
N ILE A 32 5.60 -4.52 7.78
CA ILE A 32 5.30 -3.89 6.49
C ILE A 32 4.36 -2.71 6.78
N ILE A 33 4.82 -1.50 6.48
CA ILE A 33 4.01 -0.28 6.59
C ILE A 33 3.44 0.04 5.22
N ASP A 34 2.13 0.26 5.16
CA ASP A 34 1.44 0.55 3.92
C ASP A 34 0.50 1.76 4.04
N LEU A 35 -0.12 2.12 2.91
CA LEU A 35 -1.28 2.99 2.88
C LEU A 35 -2.51 2.16 2.53
N HIS A 36 -3.32 1.86 3.56
CA HIS A 36 -4.49 0.98 3.49
C HIS A 36 -5.82 1.70 3.19
N GLU A 37 -5.78 2.86 2.55
CA GLU A 37 -6.98 3.65 2.23
C GLU A 37 -7.58 3.21 0.89
N HIS A 38 -8.88 2.90 0.88
CA HIS A 38 -9.54 2.25 -0.26
C HIS A 38 -10.50 3.13 -1.07
N HIS A 39 -10.77 4.37 -0.68
CA HIS A 39 -11.85 5.16 -1.25
C HIS A 39 -11.35 6.39 -1.98
N ALA A 40 -10.70 7.31 -1.27
CA ALA A 40 -10.32 8.61 -1.81
C ALA A 40 -9.40 8.48 -3.03
N MET A 41 -8.41 7.58 -2.95
CA MET A 41 -7.46 7.39 -4.05
C MET A 41 -8.10 6.74 -5.28
N GLN A 42 -9.10 5.88 -5.08
CA GLN A 42 -9.83 5.21 -6.16
C GLN A 42 -10.82 6.16 -6.84
N GLU A 43 -11.47 7.02 -6.06
CA GLU A 43 -12.46 7.99 -6.55
C GLU A 43 -11.82 9.14 -7.34
N ASP A 44 -10.70 9.69 -6.87
CA ASP A 44 -10.00 10.80 -7.53
C ASP A 44 -8.47 10.61 -7.48
N PRO A 45 -7.93 9.74 -8.35
CA PRO A 45 -6.50 9.44 -8.33
C PRO A 45 -5.61 10.66 -8.59
N ILE A 46 -6.10 11.63 -9.37
CA ILE A 46 -5.32 12.81 -9.77
C ILE A 46 -5.40 13.94 -8.74
N GLY A 47 -6.55 14.15 -8.10
CA GLY A 47 -6.69 15.16 -7.06
C GLY A 47 -6.11 14.74 -5.71
N ILE A 48 -6.10 13.44 -5.40
CA ILE A 48 -5.59 12.93 -4.11
C ILE A 48 -4.08 12.64 -4.13
N GLN A 49 -3.44 12.46 -5.30
CA GLN A 49 -2.01 12.12 -5.36
C GLN A 49 -1.08 13.09 -4.60
N PRO A 50 -1.31 14.43 -4.53
CA PRO A 50 -0.40 15.29 -3.77
C PRO A 50 -0.42 14.98 -2.27
N LEU A 51 -1.60 14.65 -1.73
CA LEU A 51 -1.74 14.21 -0.34
C LEU A 51 -1.06 12.85 -0.12
N PHE A 52 -1.26 11.91 -1.05
CA PHE A 52 -0.63 10.59 -1.01
C PHE A 52 0.90 10.69 -0.97
N PHE A 53 1.48 11.52 -1.84
CA PHE A 53 2.93 11.76 -1.87
C PHE A 53 3.44 12.45 -0.60
N ALA A 54 2.70 13.43 -0.06
CA ALA A 54 3.07 14.10 1.18
C ALA A 54 3.02 13.17 2.40
N ILE A 55 2.11 12.18 2.41
CA ILE A 55 2.09 11.14 3.44
C ILE A 55 3.33 10.27 3.32
N TRP A 56 3.68 9.81 2.11
CA TRP A 56 4.87 8.99 1.88
C TRP A 56 6.17 9.71 2.23
N GLU A 57 6.29 11.01 1.92
CA GLU A 57 7.46 11.81 2.30
C GLU A 57 7.65 11.83 3.83
N GLN A 58 6.56 12.04 4.58
CA GLN A 58 6.61 12.06 6.04
C GLN A 58 6.91 10.68 6.65
N ILE A 59 6.28 9.61 6.16
CA ILE A 59 6.52 8.24 6.64
C ILE A 59 7.96 7.81 6.32
N ALA A 60 8.42 8.03 5.08
CA ALA A 60 9.75 7.65 4.66
C ALA A 60 10.83 8.39 5.46
N GLU A 61 10.66 9.69 5.70
CA GLU A 61 11.58 10.47 6.53
C GLU A 61 11.59 10.01 7.99
N HIS A 62 10.41 9.77 8.59
CA HIS A 62 10.29 9.32 9.99
C HIS A 62 10.97 7.97 10.23
N TYR A 63 10.81 7.03 9.29
CA TYR A 63 11.37 5.69 9.43
C TYR A 63 12.77 5.51 8.82
N LYS A 64 13.41 6.54 8.23
CA LYS A 64 14.66 6.39 7.46
C LYS A 64 15.82 5.64 8.16
N GLY A 65 15.92 5.78 9.48
CA GLY A 65 16.95 5.13 10.31
C GLY A 65 16.56 3.79 10.91
N HIS A 66 15.33 3.30 10.66
CA HIS A 66 14.85 2.01 11.16
C HIS A 66 15.49 0.84 10.40
N PRO A 67 15.58 -0.34 11.05
CA PRO A 67 16.25 -1.50 10.47
C PRO A 67 15.55 -2.02 9.20
N SER A 68 16.24 -2.91 8.47
CA SER A 68 15.79 -3.47 7.19
C SER A 68 14.50 -4.29 7.27
N GLU A 69 14.17 -4.75 8.47
CA GLU A 69 12.98 -5.49 8.85
C GLU A 69 11.70 -4.63 8.81
N VAL A 70 11.85 -3.30 8.67
CA VAL A 70 10.73 -2.40 8.34
C VAL A 70 10.69 -2.17 6.83
N LEU A 71 9.67 -2.70 6.17
CA LEU A 71 9.45 -2.61 4.74
C LEU A 71 8.29 -1.65 4.45
N PHE A 72 8.24 -1.10 3.22
CA PHE A 72 7.16 -0.22 2.80
C PHE A 72 6.37 -0.81 1.63
N GLU A 73 5.05 -0.92 1.74
CA GLU A 73 4.16 -1.21 0.60
C GLU A 73 3.48 0.06 0.13
N ILE A 74 3.70 0.46 -1.13
CA ILE A 74 3.29 1.79 -1.63
C ILE A 74 1.79 2.06 -1.43
N ALA A 75 0.94 1.09 -1.73
CA ALA A 75 -0.48 1.17 -1.47
C ALA A 75 -1.10 -0.23 -1.46
N ASN A 76 -2.05 -0.42 -0.57
CA ASN A 76 -2.87 -1.61 -0.53
C ASN A 76 -3.93 -1.57 -1.62
N GLU A 77 -4.09 -2.67 -2.35
CA GLU A 77 -5.19 -2.90 -3.29
C GLU A 77 -5.57 -1.70 -4.20
N PRO A 78 -4.62 -1.11 -4.96
CA PRO A 78 -4.95 -0.06 -5.92
C PRO A 78 -6.05 -0.52 -6.88
N ASN A 79 -7.02 0.35 -7.14
CA ASN A 79 -8.13 0.05 -8.04
C ASN A 79 -8.41 1.28 -8.90
N MET A 80 -7.66 1.34 -10.00
CA MET A 80 -7.69 2.41 -10.99
C MET A 80 -7.11 1.86 -12.29
N ASP A 81 -7.09 2.70 -13.33
CA ASP A 81 -6.42 2.38 -14.58
C ASP A 81 -4.93 2.04 -14.36
N PRO A 82 -4.40 0.95 -14.96
CA PRO A 82 -3.01 0.52 -14.74
C PRO A 82 -1.97 1.58 -15.07
N GLN A 83 -2.20 2.39 -16.12
CA GLN A 83 -1.26 3.42 -16.54
C GLN A 83 -1.20 4.56 -15.51
N ILE A 84 -2.33 4.92 -14.90
CA ILE A 84 -2.39 5.87 -13.79
C ILE A 84 -1.63 5.31 -12.58
N TRP A 85 -1.87 4.04 -12.23
CA TRP A 85 -1.15 3.41 -11.13
C TRP A 85 0.36 3.39 -11.37
N ASN A 86 0.80 3.03 -12.59
CA ASN A 86 2.21 2.99 -12.96
C ASN A 86 2.90 4.36 -12.82
N GLN A 87 2.18 5.45 -13.06
CA GLN A 87 2.72 6.80 -12.83
C GLN A 87 2.79 7.13 -11.33
N ILE A 88 1.74 6.82 -10.57
CA ILE A 88 1.66 7.15 -9.14
C ILE A 88 2.72 6.36 -8.35
N HIS A 89 2.79 5.05 -8.52
CA HIS A 89 3.72 4.23 -7.75
C HIS A 89 5.18 4.55 -8.11
N ALA A 90 5.48 4.85 -9.38
CA ALA A 90 6.84 5.24 -9.79
C ALA A 90 7.26 6.57 -9.18
N ARG A 91 6.31 7.50 -8.95
CA ARG A 91 6.59 8.76 -8.25
C ARG A 91 6.77 8.53 -6.74
N ALA A 92 5.91 7.73 -6.11
CA ALA A 92 6.02 7.38 -4.70
C ALA A 92 7.33 6.63 -4.39
N HIS A 93 7.71 5.70 -5.27
CA HIS A 93 9.01 5.00 -5.24
C HIS A 93 10.18 5.99 -5.17
N LYS A 94 10.22 6.99 -6.06
CA LYS A 94 11.27 8.02 -6.05
C LYS A 94 11.28 8.85 -4.77
N ILE A 95 10.10 9.16 -4.22
CA ILE A 95 9.98 9.88 -2.94
C ILE A 95 10.59 9.03 -1.82
N ILE A 96 10.21 7.76 -1.71
CA ILE A 96 10.76 6.85 -0.69
C ILE A 96 12.28 6.72 -0.84
N ARG A 97 12.77 6.48 -2.06
CA ARG A 97 14.21 6.32 -2.34
C ARG A 97 15.05 7.53 -2.00
N SER A 98 14.48 8.74 -1.97
CA SER A 98 15.22 9.95 -1.61
C SER A 98 15.79 9.93 -0.19
N SER A 99 15.10 9.29 0.76
CA SER A 99 15.54 9.15 2.16
C SER A 99 15.83 7.70 2.57
N ASN A 100 15.40 6.72 1.78
CA ASN A 100 15.53 5.29 2.04
C ASN A 100 16.15 4.55 0.85
N PRO A 101 17.45 4.74 0.57
CA PRO A 101 18.10 4.14 -0.61
C PRO A 101 18.03 2.61 -0.60
N ASP A 102 18.12 1.98 0.57
CA ASP A 102 18.25 0.53 0.72
C ASP A 102 17.01 -0.17 1.32
N ARG A 103 15.91 0.54 1.59
CA ARG A 103 14.71 -0.09 2.18
C ARG A 103 13.98 -0.96 1.15
N THR A 104 13.54 -2.16 1.50
CA THR A 104 12.74 -2.96 0.58
C THR A 104 11.38 -2.32 0.36
N ILE A 105 10.96 -2.17 -0.90
CA ILE A 105 9.67 -1.58 -1.29
C ILE A 105 8.80 -2.65 -1.93
N LEU A 106 7.58 -2.79 -1.43
CA LEU A 106 6.54 -3.61 -2.02
C LEU A 106 5.69 -2.76 -2.98
N ILE A 107 5.43 -3.30 -4.17
CA ILE A 107 4.55 -2.69 -5.16
C ILE A 107 3.48 -3.71 -5.57
N GLY A 108 2.23 -3.39 -5.27
CA GLY A 108 1.07 -4.18 -5.65
C GLY A 108 0.61 -3.96 -7.08
N THR A 109 -0.16 -4.92 -7.61
CA THR A 109 -0.89 -4.75 -8.88
C THR A 109 -2.20 -4.00 -8.68
N ILE A 110 -2.97 -3.81 -9.74
CA ILE A 110 -4.29 -3.18 -9.68
C ILE A 110 -5.44 -4.19 -9.46
N TYR A 111 -6.64 -3.66 -9.20
CA TYR A 111 -7.88 -4.38 -8.92
C TYR A 111 -7.79 -5.32 -7.72
N GLY A 112 -7.22 -4.85 -6.61
CA GLY A 112 -7.06 -5.66 -5.40
C GLY A 112 -5.85 -6.59 -5.45
N ASN A 113 -4.70 -6.09 -5.92
CA ASN A 113 -3.46 -6.84 -6.02
C ASN A 113 -3.61 -8.20 -6.74
N GLN A 114 -4.50 -8.30 -7.73
CA GLN A 114 -4.80 -9.56 -8.40
C GLN A 114 -3.71 -10.00 -9.39
N ILE A 115 -3.29 -11.26 -9.28
CA ILE A 115 -2.25 -11.89 -10.12
C ILE A 115 -2.45 -11.72 -11.64
N ARG A 116 -3.69 -11.70 -12.13
CA ARG A 116 -3.98 -11.56 -13.57
C ARG A 116 -3.57 -10.21 -14.15
N HIS A 117 -3.34 -9.21 -13.29
CA HIS A 117 -2.88 -7.87 -13.64
C HIS A 117 -1.38 -7.67 -13.45
N LEU A 118 -0.63 -8.73 -13.10
CA LEU A 118 0.82 -8.67 -12.99
C LEU A 118 1.48 -8.19 -14.29
N LYS A 119 0.94 -8.61 -15.45
CA LYS A 119 1.41 -8.20 -16.77
C LYS A 119 1.23 -6.70 -17.07
N ASP A 120 0.38 -6.01 -16.31
CA ASP A 120 0.04 -4.60 -16.49
C ASP A 120 0.90 -3.70 -15.56
N LEU A 121 1.71 -4.31 -14.68
CA LEU A 121 2.54 -3.61 -13.70
C LEU A 121 3.94 -3.32 -14.27
N ASP A 122 4.26 -2.04 -14.44
CA ASP A 122 5.61 -1.60 -14.80
C ASP A 122 6.41 -1.34 -13.52
N LEU A 123 7.62 -1.88 -13.41
CA LEU A 123 8.50 -1.65 -12.25
C LEU A 123 9.68 -0.73 -12.61
N PRO A 124 10.22 0.05 -11.67
CA PRO A 124 11.48 0.79 -11.87
C PRO A 124 12.63 -0.15 -12.26
N VAL A 125 13.02 -0.14 -13.54
CA VAL A 125 13.95 -1.14 -14.13
C VAL A 125 15.36 -1.16 -13.54
N GLU A 126 15.78 -0.08 -12.87
CA GLU A 126 17.11 0.03 -12.26
C GLU A 126 17.13 -0.37 -10.78
N ASP A 127 15.95 -0.56 -10.16
CA ASP A 127 15.86 -0.94 -8.74
C ASP A 127 15.71 -2.45 -8.60
N ARG A 128 16.60 -3.08 -7.83
CA ARG A 128 16.60 -4.52 -7.56
C ARG A 128 16.11 -4.87 -6.15
N ASN A 129 15.77 -3.88 -5.33
CA ASN A 129 15.25 -4.08 -3.99
C ASN A 129 13.74 -3.79 -3.91
N ILE A 130 12.99 -4.52 -4.74
CA ILE A 130 11.54 -4.44 -4.86
C ILE A 130 10.95 -5.84 -4.71
N ILE A 131 9.86 -5.95 -3.95
CA ILE A 131 9.00 -7.14 -3.87
C ILE A 131 7.67 -6.81 -4.55
N VAL A 132 7.12 -7.73 -5.33
CA VAL A 132 5.77 -7.56 -5.91
C VAL A 132 4.74 -8.15 -4.95
N ALA A 133 3.71 -7.36 -4.61
CA ALA A 133 2.62 -7.78 -3.73
C ALA A 133 1.42 -8.30 -4.53
N ILE A 134 0.93 -9.50 -4.20
CA ILE A 134 -0.24 -10.14 -4.82
C ILE A 134 -1.18 -10.63 -3.71
N HIS A 135 -2.47 -10.31 -3.83
CA HIS A 135 -3.51 -10.84 -2.96
C HIS A 135 -4.28 -11.94 -3.69
N TYR A 136 -4.34 -13.12 -3.07
CA TYR A 136 -4.91 -14.30 -3.72
C TYR A 136 -6.17 -14.80 -3.01
N TYR A 137 -7.32 -14.47 -3.59
CA TYR A 137 -8.63 -14.85 -3.07
C TYR A 137 -9.45 -15.71 -4.02
N SER A 138 -8.83 -16.30 -5.06
CA SER A 138 -9.56 -17.09 -6.05
C SER A 138 -9.94 -18.49 -5.53
N PRO A 139 -11.19 -18.97 -5.70
CA PRO A 139 -12.35 -18.25 -6.25
C PRO A 139 -12.93 -17.24 -5.25
N ILE A 140 -13.16 -16.01 -5.68
CA ILE A 140 -13.60 -14.93 -4.77
C ILE A 140 -14.98 -15.21 -4.16
N GLN A 141 -15.85 -15.91 -4.88
CA GLN A 141 -17.15 -16.33 -4.37
C GLN A 141 -17.03 -17.35 -3.25
N PHE A 142 -16.01 -18.22 -3.27
CA PHE A 142 -15.77 -19.14 -2.16
C PHE A 142 -15.22 -18.40 -0.93
N THR A 143 -14.19 -17.56 -1.14
CA THR A 143 -13.46 -16.90 -0.04
C THR A 143 -14.26 -15.77 0.61
N HIS A 144 -15.19 -15.15 -0.11
CA HIS A 144 -15.97 -14.00 0.34
C HIS A 144 -17.49 -14.22 0.37
N GLN A 145 -17.97 -15.46 0.28
CA GLN A 145 -19.40 -15.74 0.49
C GLN A 145 -19.84 -15.22 1.87
N GLY A 146 -20.89 -14.39 1.90
CA GLY A 146 -21.40 -13.79 3.13
C GLY A 146 -20.61 -12.58 3.63
N ALA A 147 -19.57 -12.12 2.91
CA ALA A 147 -18.79 -10.94 3.29
C ALA A 147 -19.66 -9.67 3.17
N PRO A 148 -20.03 -8.99 4.27
CA PRO A 148 -21.03 -7.92 4.26
C PRO A 148 -20.59 -6.67 3.47
N TRP A 149 -19.27 -6.46 3.34
CA TRP A 149 -18.70 -5.35 2.56
C TRP A 149 -18.68 -5.62 1.04
N SER A 150 -18.87 -6.87 0.62
CA SER A 150 -18.82 -7.25 -0.80
C SER A 150 -20.21 -7.23 -1.41
N THR A 151 -20.53 -6.21 -2.20
CA THR A 151 -21.84 -6.08 -2.86
C THR A 151 -22.22 -7.30 -3.72
N LYS A 152 -21.23 -8.01 -4.26
CA LYS A 152 -21.42 -9.19 -5.12
C LYS A 152 -21.50 -10.51 -4.34
N ASN A 153 -20.88 -10.59 -3.16
CA ASN A 153 -20.73 -11.86 -2.44
C ASN A 153 -21.50 -11.92 -1.10
N LYS A 154 -22.01 -10.78 -0.60
CA LYS A 154 -22.70 -10.69 0.70
C LYS A 154 -23.91 -11.62 0.84
N ASP A 155 -24.58 -11.95 -0.27
CA ASP A 155 -25.78 -12.79 -0.29
C ASP A 155 -25.47 -14.25 -0.71
N LEU A 156 -24.20 -14.60 -0.88
CA LEU A 156 -23.77 -15.96 -1.21
C LEU A 156 -23.53 -16.77 0.06
N SER A 157 -23.86 -18.05 0.01
CA SER A 157 -23.53 -19.04 1.06
C SER A 157 -23.51 -20.46 0.48
N GLY A 158 -22.84 -21.38 1.17
CA GLY A 158 -22.78 -22.80 0.78
C GLY A 158 -21.91 -23.11 -0.44
N ILE A 159 -21.05 -22.19 -0.88
CA ILE A 159 -20.10 -22.43 -1.97
C ILE A 159 -18.97 -23.32 -1.47
N THR A 160 -18.72 -24.43 -2.16
CA THR A 160 -17.65 -25.40 -1.86
C THR A 160 -16.78 -25.62 -3.10
N PHE A 161 -15.56 -26.13 -2.92
CA PHE A 161 -14.62 -26.51 -3.98
C PHE A 161 -14.05 -27.91 -3.74
#